data_AF-A0A1I6X2U3-F1
#
_entry.id   AF-A0A1I6X2U3-F1
#
_cell.length_a   1.000
_cell.length_b   1.000
_cell.length_c   1.000
_cell.angle_alpha   90.00
_cell.angle_beta   90.00
_cell.angle_gamma   90.00
#
_symmetry.space_group_name_H-M   'P 1'
#
loop_
_entity.id
_entity.type
_entity.pdbx_description
1 polymer ?
#
loop_
_entity_poly.entity_id
_entity_poly.type
_entity_poly.pdbx_seq_one_letter_code
_entity_poly.pdbx_strand_id
1 'polypeptide(L)'
;MAPVTSRELAEWLEDQQMDHDRDASYHPQAQDKIERWPQTLKNRILLENYYLPGDHQQQIDAFVDHYTHQRYHESLQNFIPADVYFGRGQAILKQRERINDRPSHSGVC
;
A
#
# COMPACT_ATOMS: atom_id res chain seq x y z
N MET A 1 -14.17 -19.86 6.00
CA MET A 1 -14.89 -18.81 5.23
C MET A 1 -15.52 -19.48 4.03
N ALA A 2 -16.85 -19.42 3.89
CA ALA A 2 -17.52 -19.93 2.71
C ALA A 2 -17.24 -19.00 1.51
N PRO A 3 -17.17 -19.51 0.27
CA PRO A 3 -16.97 -18.66 -0.90
C PRO A 3 -18.21 -17.76 -1.08
N VAL A 4 -17.97 -16.46 -1.21
CA VAL A 4 -19.01 -15.50 -1.57
C VAL A 4 -19.42 -15.82 -3.01
N THR A 5 -20.70 -16.12 -3.22
CA THR A 5 -21.23 -16.34 -4.56
C THR A 5 -21.35 -14.99 -5.29
N SER A 6 -21.30 -15.01 -6.63
CA SER A 6 -21.42 -13.78 -7.44
C SER A 6 -22.72 -12.99 -7.14
N ARG A 7 -23.76 -13.67 -6.64
CA ARG A 7 -25.03 -13.05 -6.28
C ARG A 7 -24.95 -12.33 -4.94
N GLU A 8 -24.40 -12.99 -3.92
CA GLU A 8 -24.22 -12.39 -2.59
C GLU A 8 -23.31 -11.15 -2.65
N LEU A 9 -22.29 -11.16 -3.50
CA LEU A 9 -21.44 -9.99 -3.72
C LEU A 9 -22.21 -8.83 -4.36
N ALA A 10 -23.07 -9.10 -5.34
CA ALA A 10 -23.85 -8.07 -6.02
C ALA A 10 -24.88 -7.42 -5.09
N GLU A 11 -25.61 -8.24 -4.31
CA GLU A 11 -26.57 -7.77 -3.31
C GLU A 11 -25.87 -6.89 -2.26
N TRP A 12 -24.68 -7.28 -1.79
CA TRP A 12 -23.90 -6.47 -0.84
C TRP A 12 -23.41 -5.13 -1.43
N LEU A 13 -22.95 -5.11 -2.68
CA LEU A 13 -22.49 -3.88 -3.33
C LEU A 13 -23.64 -2.87 -3.53
N GLU A 14 -24.83 -3.35 -3.87
CA GLU A 14 -26.05 -2.53 -3.97
C GLU A 14 -26.41 -1.90 -2.61
N ASP A 15 -26.38 -2.69 -1.53
CA ASP A 15 -26.63 -2.20 -0.17
C ASP A 15 -25.60 -1.15 0.28
N GLN A 16 -24.35 -1.26 -0.18
CA GLN A 16 -23.28 -0.28 0.09
C GLN A 16 -23.30 0.92 -0.86
N GLN A 17 -24.22 0.97 -1.83
CA GLN A 17 -24.27 2.00 -2.88
C GLN A 17 -22.94 2.12 -3.65
N MET A 18 -22.30 0.97 -3.92
CA MET A 18 -21.03 0.90 -4.63
C MET A 18 -21.23 0.34 -6.04
N ASP A 19 -20.77 1.08 -7.05
CA ASP A 19 -20.74 0.59 -8.43
C ASP A 19 -19.62 -0.45 -8.63
N HIS A 20 -19.89 -1.45 -9.49
CA HIS A 20 -18.93 -2.47 -9.88
C HIS A 20 -18.47 -2.27 -11.32
N ASP A 21 -17.37 -1.54 -11.49
CA ASP A 21 -16.74 -1.36 -12.79
C ASP A 21 -15.79 -2.51 -13.11
N ARG A 22 -15.82 -2.96 -14.37
CA ARG A 22 -14.90 -3.97 -14.90
C ARG A 22 -14.01 -3.33 -15.94
N ASP A 23 -12.71 -3.55 -15.78
CA ASP A 23 -11.75 -3.18 -16.80
C ASP A 23 -11.97 -3.99 -18.08
N ALA A 24 -11.50 -3.43 -19.20
CA ALA A 24 -11.54 -4.12 -20.47
C ALA A 24 -10.75 -5.44 -20.41
N SER A 25 -11.33 -6.51 -20.95
CA SER A 25 -10.65 -7.80 -21.09
C SER A 25 -9.31 -7.64 -21.81
N TYR A 26 -8.26 -8.30 -21.31
CA TYR A 26 -6.89 -8.22 -21.83
C TYR A 26 -6.23 -6.83 -21.73
N HIS A 27 -6.68 -5.98 -20.81
CA HIS A 27 -6.05 -4.70 -20.50
C HIS A 27 -5.38 -4.71 -19.11
N PRO A 28 -4.25 -5.44 -18.92
CA PRO A 28 -3.62 -5.65 -17.62
C PRO A 28 -3.22 -4.33 -16.94
N GLN A 29 -2.92 -3.30 -17.74
CA GLN A 29 -2.44 -2.00 -17.27
C GLN A 29 -3.40 -1.27 -16.32
N ALA A 30 -4.70 -1.57 -16.39
CA ALA A 30 -5.71 -0.99 -15.49
C ALA A 30 -5.66 -1.64 -14.09
N GLN A 31 -5.26 -2.91 -14.01
CA GLN A 31 -5.17 -3.69 -12.77
C GLN A 31 -3.76 -3.83 -12.23
N ASP A 32 -2.76 -3.32 -12.95
CA ASP A 32 -1.33 -3.40 -12.59
C ASP A 32 -1.05 -3.06 -11.12
N LYS A 33 -1.73 -2.05 -10.54
CA LYS A 33 -1.51 -1.71 -9.12
C LYS A 33 -2.01 -2.80 -8.16
N ILE A 34 -3.17 -3.38 -8.46
CA ILE A 34 -3.79 -4.46 -7.69
C ILE A 34 -3.00 -5.76 -7.88
N GLU A 35 -2.37 -5.98 -9.03
CA GLU A 35 -1.51 -7.14 -9.30
C GLU A 35 -0.09 -6.99 -8.71
N ARG A 36 0.47 -5.77 -8.75
CA ARG A 36 1.83 -5.47 -8.28
C ARG A 36 1.97 -5.63 -6.77
N TRP A 37 0.92 -5.33 -6.01
CA TRP A 37 0.95 -5.42 -4.55
C TRP A 37 1.08 -6.88 -4.06
N PRO A 38 0.22 -7.84 -4.47
CA PRO A 38 0.38 -9.26 -4.17
C PRO A 38 1.71 -9.83 -4.66
N GLN A 39 2.21 -9.39 -5.81
CA GLN A 39 3.53 -9.82 -6.29
C GLN A 39 4.65 -9.37 -5.35
N THR A 40 4.59 -8.12 -4.87
CA THR A 40 5.57 -7.58 -3.90
C THR A 40 5.51 -8.33 -2.57
N LEU A 41 4.30 -8.63 -2.08
CA LEU A 41 4.07 -9.44 -0.88
C LEU A 41 4.67 -10.84 -1.03
N LYS A 42 4.31 -11.55 -2.11
CA LYS A 42 4.82 -12.90 -2.40
C LYS A 42 6.33 -12.91 -2.51
N ASN A 43 6.93 -11.95 -3.20
CA ASN A 43 8.39 -11.85 -3.31
C ASN A 43 9.06 -11.67 -1.94
N ARG A 44 8.45 -10.92 -1.02
CA ARG A 44 9.02 -10.74 0.32
C ARG A 44 8.90 -11.99 1.18
N ILE A 45 7.74 -12.64 1.16
CA ILE A 45 7.47 -13.85 1.96
C ILE A 45 8.27 -15.06 1.44
N LEU A 46 8.35 -15.24 0.11
CA LEU A 46 9.10 -16.34 -0.51
C LEU A 46 10.61 -16.28 -0.23
N LEU A 47 11.16 -15.08 0.03
CA LEU A 47 12.57 -14.91 0.37
C LEU A 47 12.92 -15.39 1.79
N GLU A 48 11.95 -15.45 2.71
CA GLU A 48 12.20 -15.73 4.12
C GLU A 48 11.84 -17.19 4.53
N ASN A 49 11.40 -18.05 3.59
CA ASN A 49 11.22 -19.52 3.72
C ASN A 49 10.64 -20.01 5.07
N TYR A 50 9.32 -19.89 5.23
CA TYR A 50 8.65 -20.24 6.49
C TYR A 50 8.14 -21.68 6.51
N TYR A 51 8.50 -22.42 7.57
CA TYR A 51 8.12 -23.82 7.77
C TYR A 51 6.90 -24.00 8.71
N LEU A 52 6.39 -22.93 9.33
CA LEU A 52 5.28 -22.98 10.30
C LEU A 52 4.13 -22.01 9.93
N PRO A 53 2.85 -22.46 9.93
CA PRO A 53 1.71 -21.63 9.52
C PRO A 53 1.49 -20.36 10.36
N GLY A 54 1.80 -20.39 11.66
CA GLY A 54 1.62 -19.25 12.57
C GLY A 54 2.65 -18.12 12.37
N ASP A 55 3.78 -18.42 11.75
CA ASP A 55 4.80 -17.43 11.37
C ASP A 55 4.36 -16.67 10.11
N HIS A 56 3.72 -17.37 9.17
CA HIS A 56 3.26 -16.78 7.91
C HIS A 56 2.28 -15.61 8.12
N GLN A 57 1.35 -15.71 9.08
CA GLN A 57 0.42 -14.62 9.37
C GLN A 57 1.12 -13.40 9.97
N GLN A 58 2.02 -13.61 10.93
CA GLN A 58 2.78 -12.51 11.55
C GLN A 58 3.63 -11.75 10.53
N GLN A 59 4.15 -12.46 9.54
CA GLN A 59 4.97 -11.87 8.47
C GLN A 59 4.13 -11.12 7.44
N ILE A 60 2.91 -11.59 7.16
CA ILE A 60 1.94 -10.81 6.37
C ILE A 60 1.62 -9.50 7.10
N ASP A 61 1.32 -9.57 8.40
CA ASP A 61 0.98 -8.38 9.19
C ASP A 61 2.16 -7.39 9.27
N ALA A 62 3.37 -7.90 9.51
CA ALA A 62 4.60 -7.10 9.51
C ALA A 62 4.87 -6.47 8.14
N PHE A 63 4.63 -7.20 7.05
CA PHE A 63 4.74 -6.65 5.69
C PHE A 63 3.72 -5.55 5.44
N VAL A 64 2.45 -5.77 5.80
CA VAL A 64 1.38 -4.78 5.61
C VAL A 64 1.72 -3.49 6.36
N ASP A 65 2.17 -3.60 7.60
CA ASP A 65 2.56 -2.44 8.41
C ASP A 65 3.74 -1.69 7.77
N HIS A 66 4.82 -2.41 7.44
CA HIS A 66 5.98 -1.81 6.81
C HIS A 66 5.64 -1.15 5.46
N TYR A 67 4.88 -1.84 4.60
CA TYR A 67 4.54 -1.33 3.26
C TYR A 67 3.67 -0.06 3.33
N THR A 68 2.74 -0.01 4.30
CA THR A 68 1.73 1.04 4.41
C THR A 68 2.20 2.24 5.22
N HIS A 69 2.93 2.01 6.30
CA HIS A 69 3.27 3.04 7.29
C HIS A 69 4.74 3.45 7.32
N GLN A 70 5.64 2.66 6.72
CA GLN A 70 7.09 2.87 6.90
C GLN A 70 7.84 3.05 5.57
N ARG A 71 7.39 2.38 4.52
CA ARG A 71 8.07 2.36 3.22
C ARG A 71 7.75 3.61 2.41
N TYR A 72 8.77 4.39 2.10
CA TYR A 72 8.68 5.47 1.12
C TYR A 72 8.61 4.92 -0.31
N HIS A 73 7.75 5.52 -1.14
CA HIS A 73 7.60 5.15 -2.55
C HIS A 73 7.97 6.32 -3.44
N GLU A 74 8.93 6.12 -4.36
CA GLU A 74 9.40 7.14 -5.30
C GLU A 74 8.26 7.67 -6.19
N SER A 75 7.39 6.77 -6.65
CA SER A 75 6.20 7.11 -7.44
C SER A 75 5.17 7.96 -6.67
N LEU A 76 5.30 8.04 -5.34
CA LEU A 76 4.49 8.85 -4.45
C LEU A 76 5.28 10.04 -3.90
N GLN A 77 6.26 10.58 -4.63
CA GLN A 77 7.11 11.69 -4.17
C GLN A 77 7.82 11.38 -2.83
N ASN A 78 8.19 10.12 -2.63
CA ASN A 78 8.74 9.60 -1.38
C ASN A 78 7.80 9.84 -0.20
N PHE A 79 6.50 9.61 -0.37
CA PHE A 79 5.56 9.44 0.74
C PHE A 79 5.36 7.96 1.07
N ILE A 80 4.96 7.72 2.32
CA ILE A 80 4.36 6.45 2.72
C ILE A 80 2.90 6.42 2.21
N PRO A 81 2.35 5.25 1.83
CA PRO A 81 0.99 5.16 1.29
C PRO A 81 -0.08 5.71 2.24
N ALA A 82 0.09 5.50 3.55
CA ALA A 82 -0.82 6.05 4.56
C ALA A 82 -0.91 7.59 4.49
N ASP A 83 0.20 8.29 4.31
CA ASP A 83 0.21 9.76 4.26
C ASP A 83 -0.48 10.30 3.00
N VAL A 84 -0.40 9.56 1.88
CA VAL A 84 -1.16 9.89 0.67
C VAL A 84 -2.65 9.65 0.91
N TYR A 85 -3.01 8.50 1.48
CA TYR A 85 -4.40 8.15 1.79
C TYR A 85 -5.06 9.16 2.74
N PHE A 86 -4.37 9.57 3.80
CA PHE A 86 -4.87 10.56 4.77
C PHE A 86 -4.68 12.02 4.32
N GLY A 87 -4.19 12.27 3.10
CA GLY A 87 -4.02 13.64 2.57
C GLY A 87 -2.97 14.48 3.29
N ARG A 88 -2.01 13.85 4.00
CA ARG A 88 -0.97 14.52 4.79
C ARG A 88 0.21 15.02 3.97
N GLY A 89 0.29 14.64 2.68
CA GLY A 89 1.43 14.95 1.81
C GLY A 89 1.81 16.44 1.76
N GLN A 90 0.83 17.34 1.64
CA GLN A 90 1.06 18.80 1.59
C GLN A 90 1.74 19.34 2.87
N ALA A 91 1.35 18.85 4.04
CA ALA A 91 1.96 19.26 5.31
C ALA A 91 3.41 18.78 5.39
N ILE A 92 3.68 17.56 4.90
CA ILE A 92 5.02 16.98 4.90
C ILE A 92 5.95 17.70 3.90
N LEU A 93 5.46 18.08 2.71
CA LEU A 93 6.26 18.90 1.76
C LEU A 93 6.67 20.23 2.38
N LYS A 94 5.72 20.96 2.97
CA LYS A 94 6.01 22.24 3.64
C LYS A 94 7.02 22.06 4.77
N GLN A 95 6.94 20.96 5.50
CA GLN A 95 7.91 20.66 6.55
C GLN A 95 9.30 20.37 5.98
N ARG A 96 9.40 19.63 4.87
CA ARG A 96 10.66 19.34 4.17
C ARG A 96 11.31 20.62 3.65
N GLU A 97 10.54 21.51 3.03
CA GLU A 97 11.02 22.82 2.56
C GLU A 97 11.61 23.62 3.72
N ARG A 98 10.89 23.72 4.84
CA ARG A 98 11.37 24.43 6.05
C ARG A 98 12.65 23.86 6.65
N ILE A 99 12.86 22.54 6.56
CA ILE A 99 14.09 21.90 7.03
C ILE A 99 15.24 22.18 6.06
N ASN A 100 14.97 22.16 4.75
CA ASN A 100 15.98 22.40 3.73
C ASN A 100 16.42 23.88 3.67
N ASP A 101 15.52 24.81 3.98
CA ASP A 101 15.81 26.25 4.07
C ASP A 101 16.56 26.65 5.35
N ARG A 102 16.68 25.75 6.34
CA ARG A 102 17.54 26.00 7.50
C ARG A 102 19.00 25.81 7.06
N PRO A 103 19.88 26.78 7.28
CA PRO A 103 21.30 26.58 7.01
C PRO A 103 21.75 25.37 7.83
N SER A 104 22.36 24.39 7.15
CA SER A 104 22.99 23.26 7.81
C SER A 104 24.04 23.81 8.78
N HIS A 105 23.73 23.87 10.08
CA HIS A 105 24.74 24.04 11.11
C HIS A 105 25.54 22.74 11.22
N SER A 106 26.27 22.40 10.17
CA SER A 106 27.39 21.47 10.19
C SER A 106 28.66 22.32 10.20
N GLY A 107 29.03 22.80 11.39
CA GLY A 107 30.26 23.58 11.56
C GLY A 107 30.33 24.39 12.85
N VAL A 108 30.13 23.76 14.01
CA VAL A 108 30.61 24.15 15.36
C VAL A 108 30.49 22.87 16.21
N CYS A 109 31.51 22.15 16.70
CA CYS A 109 32.95 22.31 16.83
C CYS A 109 33.68 21.03 16.37
#